data_AF-A0A9Q0GC46-F1
#
_entry.id   AF-A0A9Q0GC46-F1
#
_cell.length_a   1.000
_cell.length_b   1.000
_cell.length_c   1.000
_cell.angle_alpha   90.00
_cell.angle_beta   90.00
_cell.angle_gamma   90.00
#
_symmetry.space_group_name_H-M   'P 1'
#
loop_
_entity.id
_entity.type
_entity.pdbx_description
1 polymer ?
#
loop_
_entity_poly.entity_id
_entity_poly.type
_entity_poly.pdbx_seq_one_letter_code
_entity_poly.pdbx_strand_id
1 'polypeptide(L)'
;MGKHPSDLISCLSGSPLISSAPPSPIGLQTLLKDVLDPCLPLPKNQAAPGFASITNLAFASLDNNPHLRPTMRQVSLRIAAPWPPLPKPFPIMVLEELLPRTPGITFQFGHKKQLLVENV
;
A
#
# COMPACT_ATOMS: atom_id res chain seq x y z
N MET A 1 -0.94 -9.48 39.59
CA MET A 1 -0.14 -8.28 39.28
C MET A 1 -0.18 -8.06 37.77
N GLY A 2 -1.10 -7.23 37.28
CA GLY A 2 -1.25 -6.92 35.85
C GLY A 2 -0.47 -5.67 35.50
N LYS A 3 0.28 -5.69 34.40
CA LYS A 3 1.05 -4.54 33.93
C LYS A 3 0.11 -3.57 33.22
N HIS A 4 0.14 -2.31 33.61
CA HIS A 4 -0.73 -1.28 33.07
C HIS A 4 -0.20 -0.86 31.68
N PRO A 5 -1.05 -0.56 30.68
CA PRO A 5 -0.61 -0.23 29.32
C PRO A 5 0.36 0.97 29.26
N SER A 6 0.33 1.84 30.26
CA SER A 6 1.25 2.97 30.39
C SER A 6 2.72 2.55 30.58
N ASP A 7 2.97 1.39 31.21
CA ASP A 7 4.33 0.88 31.42
C ASP A 7 5.00 0.46 30.10
N LEU A 8 4.19 0.08 29.10
CA LEU A 8 4.69 -0.28 27.76
C LEU A 8 5.22 0.95 27.00
N ILE A 9 4.61 2.12 27.24
CA ILE A 9 5.00 3.36 26.57
C ILE A 9 6.30 3.90 27.17
N SER A 10 6.52 3.71 28.47
CA SER A 10 7.81 4.03 29.11
C SER A 10 8.98 3.24 28.55
N CYS A 11 8.78 2.00 28.08
CA CYS A 11 9.82 1.21 27.41
C CYS A 11 10.22 1.79 26.03
N LEU A 12 9.29 2.43 25.32
CA LEU A 12 9.56 3.05 24.02
C LEU A 12 10.30 4.39 24.14
N SER A 13 10.11 5.11 25.24
CA SER A 13 10.76 6.43 25.46
C SER A 13 12.22 6.33 25.93
N GLY A 14 12.71 5.13 26.23
CA GLY A 14 13.95 4.90 26.97
C GLY A 14 15.09 4.20 26.23
N SER A 15 15.09 4.14 24.89
CA SER A 15 16.26 3.60 24.17
C SER A 15 16.97 4.70 23.36
N PRO A 16 18.20 5.07 23.75
CA PRO A 16 19.08 5.83 22.89
C PRO A 16 19.44 4.98 21.68
N LEU A 17 19.68 5.67 20.57
CA LEU A 17 20.28 5.16 19.36
C LEU A 17 21.60 4.42 19.69
N ILE A 18 22.00 3.54 18.77
CA ILE A 18 23.28 2.83 18.69
C ILE A 18 23.31 1.44 19.36
N SER A 19 22.96 0.40 18.61
CA SER A 19 23.63 -0.91 18.76
C SER A 19 23.73 -1.62 17.42
N SER A 20 24.93 -2.12 17.17
CA SER A 20 25.48 -2.67 15.93
C SER A 20 24.77 -3.95 15.49
N ALA A 21 23.98 -3.85 14.44
CA ALA A 21 23.65 -5.00 13.58
C ALA A 21 23.93 -4.56 12.13
N PRO A 22 24.46 -5.45 11.27
CA PRO A 22 24.61 -5.13 9.85
C PRO A 22 23.25 -4.72 9.29
N PRO A 23 23.17 -3.85 8.27
CA PRO A 23 21.90 -3.54 7.63
C PRO A 23 21.31 -4.83 7.09
N SER A 24 20.41 -5.44 7.86
CA SER A 24 19.51 -6.46 7.34
C SER A 24 18.68 -5.78 6.27
N PRO A 25 18.47 -6.37 5.09
CA PRO A 25 17.63 -5.81 4.03
C PRO A 25 16.13 -5.91 4.40
N ILE A 26 15.78 -5.53 5.64
CA ILE A 26 14.50 -5.80 6.30
C ILE A 26 13.37 -4.87 5.84
N GLY A 27 13.53 -4.17 4.72
CA GLY A 27 12.55 -3.21 4.22
C GLY A 27 12.17 -3.35 2.75
N LEU A 28 12.69 -4.33 2.00
CA LEU A 28 12.62 -4.28 0.52
C LEU A 28 12.01 -5.50 -0.18
N GLN A 29 11.59 -6.54 0.55
CA GLN A 29 11.14 -7.81 -0.04
C GLN A 29 9.91 -8.41 0.65
N THR A 30 9.08 -7.61 1.33
CA THR A 30 7.85 -8.12 1.94
C THR A 30 6.87 -8.52 0.84
N LEU A 31 6.56 -9.82 0.74
CA LEU A 31 5.61 -10.29 -0.25
C LEU A 31 4.20 -9.92 0.19
N LEU A 32 3.36 -9.58 -0.80
CA LEU A 32 1.98 -9.18 -0.57
C LEU A 32 1.15 -10.26 0.13
N LYS A 33 1.49 -11.54 -0.09
CA LYS A 33 0.89 -12.68 0.60
C LYS A 33 1.22 -12.75 2.10
N ASP A 34 2.37 -12.19 2.51
CA ASP A 34 2.83 -12.25 3.90
C ASP A 34 2.16 -11.16 4.75
N VAL A 35 1.59 -10.14 4.10
CA VAL A 35 0.78 -9.08 4.72
C VAL A 35 -0.68 -9.51 4.90
N LEU A 36 -1.13 -10.49 4.11
CA LEU A 36 -2.48 -11.03 4.22
C LEU A 36 -2.64 -11.69 5.60
N ASP A 37 -3.80 -11.50 6.22
CA ASP A 37 -4.18 -12.29 7.40
C ASP A 37 -4.01 -13.78 7.08
N PRO A 38 -3.19 -14.53 7.84
CA PRO A 38 -2.95 -15.96 7.62
C PRO A 38 -4.22 -16.82 7.65
N CYS A 39 -5.30 -16.32 8.25
CA CYS A 39 -6.59 -16.99 8.29
C CYS A 39 -7.34 -16.92 6.95
N LEU A 40 -6.96 -15.99 6.05
CA LEU A 40 -7.61 -15.80 4.76
C LEU A 40 -6.96 -16.69 3.68
N PRO A 41 -7.77 -17.27 2.78
CA PRO A 41 -7.24 -17.98 1.62
C PRO A 41 -6.53 -16.99 0.70
N LEU A 42 -5.45 -17.46 0.07
CA LEU A 42 -4.71 -16.64 -0.88
C LEU A 42 -5.63 -16.16 -2.02
N PRO A 43 -5.68 -14.85 -2.33
CA PRO A 43 -6.47 -14.33 -3.42
C PRO A 43 -6.10 -14.98 -4.75
N LYS A 44 -7.10 -15.50 -5.47
CA LYS A 44 -6.95 -16.10 -6.80
C LYS A 44 -7.77 -15.32 -7.83
N ASN A 45 -7.37 -15.44 -9.10
CA ASN A 45 -8.11 -14.91 -10.25
C ASN A 45 -8.41 -13.39 -10.11
N GLN A 46 -9.70 -13.03 -10.13
CA GLN A 46 -10.19 -11.66 -10.15
C GLN A 46 -10.05 -10.93 -8.81
N ALA A 47 -9.85 -11.65 -7.69
CA ALA A 47 -9.70 -11.04 -6.37
C ALA A 47 -8.29 -10.47 -6.13
N ALA A 48 -7.27 -11.05 -6.76
CA ALA A 48 -5.88 -10.62 -6.59
C ALA A 48 -5.63 -9.17 -7.08
N PRO A 49 -6.10 -8.76 -8.27
CA PRO A 49 -6.12 -7.36 -8.71
C PRO A 49 -6.74 -6.38 -7.71
N GLY A 50 -7.90 -6.76 -7.16
CA GLY A 50 -8.62 -5.94 -6.19
C GLY A 50 -7.82 -5.78 -4.90
N PHE A 51 -7.27 -6.86 -4.36
CA PHE A 51 -6.46 -6.81 -3.14
C PHE A 51 -5.24 -5.88 -3.30
N ALA A 52 -4.49 -6.01 -4.40
CA ALA A 52 -3.35 -5.14 -4.67
C ALA A 52 -3.76 -3.66 -4.78
N SER A 53 -4.88 -3.39 -5.45
CA SER A 53 -5.40 -2.03 -5.62
C SER A 53 -5.88 -1.42 -4.30
N ILE A 54 -6.57 -2.20 -3.46
CA ILE A 54 -7.00 -1.79 -2.11
C ILE A 54 -5.80 -1.58 -1.20
N THR A 55 -4.79 -2.45 -1.30
CA THR A 55 -3.55 -2.31 -0.53
C THR A 55 -2.86 -0.99 -0.87
N ASN A 56 -2.64 -0.70 -2.16
CA ASN A 56 -2.09 0.58 -2.62
C ASN A 56 -2.95 1.77 -2.13
N LEU A 57 -4.27 1.66 -2.23
CA LEU A 57 -5.18 2.69 -1.74
C LEU A 57 -5.04 2.95 -0.23
N ALA A 58 -4.94 1.89 0.57
CA ALA A 58 -4.74 1.98 2.02
C ALA A 58 -3.39 2.66 2.34
N PHE A 59 -2.31 2.31 1.64
CA PHE A 59 -1.01 2.97 1.82
C PHE A 59 -1.06 4.46 1.46
N ALA A 60 -1.66 4.82 0.33
CA ALA A 60 -1.84 6.22 -0.05
C ALA A 60 -2.66 7.00 0.99
N SER A 61 -3.67 6.36 1.62
CA SER A 61 -4.46 6.96 2.71
C SER A 61 -3.67 7.18 4.00
N LEU A 62 -2.63 6.40 4.25
CA LEU A 62 -1.77 6.51 5.43
C LEU A 62 -0.58 7.45 5.23
N ASP A 63 -0.40 8.03 4.04
CA ASP A 63 0.75 8.89 3.72
C ASP A 63 0.86 10.07 4.70
N ASN A 64 2.06 10.37 5.19
CA ASN A 64 2.26 11.50 6.11
C ASN A 64 1.99 12.86 5.45
N ASN A 65 2.10 12.94 4.12
CA ASN A 65 1.76 14.12 3.35
C ASN A 65 0.25 14.15 3.06
N PRO A 66 -0.52 15.13 3.59
CA PRO A 66 -1.95 15.22 3.37
C PRO A 66 -2.34 15.42 1.90
N HIS A 67 -1.45 15.96 1.06
CA HIS A 67 -1.72 16.17 -0.37
C HIS A 67 -1.66 14.88 -1.19
N LEU A 68 -0.96 13.84 -0.69
CA LEU A 68 -0.89 12.53 -1.35
C LEU A 68 -2.06 11.62 -0.94
N ARG A 69 -2.75 11.95 0.16
CA ARG A 69 -3.91 11.19 0.62
C ARG A 69 -5.08 11.32 -0.36
N PRO A 70 -5.71 10.21 -0.77
CA PRO A 70 -6.88 10.27 -1.62
C PRO A 70 -8.09 10.83 -0.85
N THR A 71 -8.89 11.65 -1.53
CA THR A 71 -10.20 12.06 -1.06
C THR A 71 -11.19 10.90 -1.08
N MET A 72 -12.26 10.95 -0.28
CA MET A 72 -13.31 9.92 -0.31
C MET A 72 -13.90 9.73 -1.71
N ARG A 73 -14.06 10.81 -2.49
CA ARG A 73 -14.49 10.73 -3.89
C ARG A 73 -13.52 9.91 -4.75
N GLN A 74 -12.20 10.07 -4.58
CA GLN A 74 -11.21 9.26 -5.29
C GLN A 74 -11.22 7.81 -4.81
N VAL A 75 -11.39 7.58 -3.51
CA VAL A 75 -11.54 6.23 -2.93
C VAL A 75 -12.77 5.53 -3.53
N SER A 76 -13.94 6.17 -3.53
CA SER A 76 -15.18 5.59 -4.05
C SER A 76 -15.08 5.28 -5.55
N LEU A 77 -14.46 6.18 -6.33
CA LEU A 77 -14.25 5.96 -7.76
C LEU A 77 -13.30 4.79 -8.02
N ARG A 78 -12.22 4.65 -7.25
CA ARG A 78 -11.27 3.54 -7.39
C ARG A 78 -11.91 2.21 -7.02
N ILE A 79 -12.76 2.17 -5.99
CA ILE A 79 -13.48 0.95 -5.58
C ILE A 79 -14.56 0.55 -6.59
N ALA A 80 -15.24 1.52 -7.19
CA ALA A 80 -16.27 1.26 -8.19
C ALA A 80 -15.69 0.90 -9.58
N ALA A 81 -14.44 1.27 -9.85
CA ALA A 81 -13.77 1.00 -11.11
C ALA A 81 -13.35 -0.48 -11.22
N PRO A 82 -13.30 -1.02 -12.45
CA PRO A 82 -12.64 -2.30 -12.68
C PRO A 82 -11.16 -2.26 -12.26
N TRP A 83 -10.73 -3.29 -11.54
CA TRP A 83 -9.36 -3.40 -11.07
C TRP A 83 -8.40 -3.70 -12.23
N PRO A 84 -7.26 -3.01 -12.34
CA PRO A 84 -6.29 -3.26 -13.39
C PRO A 84 -5.65 -4.65 -13.22
N PRO A 85 -5.30 -5.34 -14.32
CA PRO A 85 -4.63 -6.63 -14.24
C PRO A 85 -3.29 -6.49 -13.52
N LEU A 86 -2.92 -7.54 -12.78
CA LEU A 86 -1.65 -7.56 -12.08
C LEU A 86 -0.48 -7.77 -13.05
N PRO A 87 0.64 -7.04 -12.89
CA PRO A 87 1.82 -7.24 -13.73
C PRO A 87 2.53 -8.58 -13.44
N LYS A 88 2.33 -9.15 -12.24
CA LYS A 88 2.92 -10.41 -11.78
C LYS A 88 1.90 -11.23 -10.99
N PRO A 89 2.07 -12.56 -10.89
CA PRO A 89 1.27 -13.39 -10.01
C PRO A 89 1.31 -12.91 -8.55
N PHE A 90 0.16 -12.97 -7.89
CA PHE A 90 -0.01 -12.55 -6.48
C PHE A 90 1.02 -13.12 -5.50
N PRO A 91 1.39 -14.42 -5.53
CA PRO A 91 2.26 -15.00 -4.49
C PRO A 91 3.72 -14.52 -4.53
N ILE A 92 4.13 -13.88 -5.63
CA ILE A 92 5.48 -13.36 -5.84
C ILE A 92 5.52 -11.82 -5.89
N MET A 93 4.37 -11.18 -5.71
CA MET A 93 4.28 -9.73 -5.72
C MET A 93 4.87 -9.17 -4.43
N VAL A 94 5.75 -8.17 -4.57
CA VAL A 94 6.35 -7.46 -3.43
C VAL A 94 5.53 -6.20 -3.15
N LEU A 95 5.38 -5.86 -1.86
CA LEU A 95 4.64 -4.69 -1.39
C LEU A 95 5.19 -3.38 -1.97
N GLU A 96 6.51 -3.28 -2.11
CA GLU A 96 7.22 -2.15 -2.71
C GLU A 96 6.76 -1.84 -4.14
N GLU A 97 6.31 -2.85 -4.90
CA GLU A 97 5.80 -2.66 -6.26
C GLU A 97 4.41 -1.98 -6.29
N LEU A 98 3.71 -1.97 -5.15
CA LEU A 98 2.42 -1.30 -5.00
C LEU A 98 2.54 0.10 -4.40
N LEU A 99 3.67 0.41 -3.76
CA LEU A 99 3.89 1.73 -3.19
C LEU A 99 4.30 2.71 -4.31
N PRO A 100 3.72 3.93 -4.33
CA PRO A 100 4.14 4.97 -5.26
C PRO A 100 5.53 5.48 -4.87
N ARG A 101 6.57 4.76 -5.26
CA ARG A 101 7.93 5.30 -5.31
C ARG A 101 8.01 6.25 -6.51
N THR A 102 7.59 7.51 -6.34
CA THR A 102 7.68 8.50 -7.43
C THR A 102 9.14 8.89 -7.74
N PRO A 103 9.51 9.29 -8.99
CA PRO A 103 8.69 9.47 -10.19
C PRO A 103 9.10 8.50 -11.33
N GLY A 104 8.12 7.89 -12.00
CA GLY A 104 8.37 7.15 -13.25
C GLY A 104 7.34 6.09 -13.60
N ILE A 105 6.60 5.56 -12.62
CA ILE A 105 5.56 4.54 -12.87
C ILE A 105 4.20 5.15 -12.55
N THR A 106 3.70 5.96 -13.46
CA THR A 106 2.25 6.23 -13.52
C THR A 106 1.61 4.93 -13.99
N PHE A 107 0.90 4.22 -13.12
CA PHE A 107 -0.13 3.29 -13.58
C PHE A 107 -1.17 4.14 -14.31
N GLN A 108 -1.01 4.23 -15.64
CA GLN A 108 -1.93 4.90 -16.52
C GLN A 108 -3.27 4.18 -16.43
N PHE A 109 -4.15 4.72 -15.60
CA PHE A 109 -5.55 4.34 -15.65
C PHE A 109 -6.08 4.80 -17.00
N GLY A 110 -6.41 3.85 -17.87
CA GLY A 110 -6.82 4.09 -19.24
C GLY A 110 -8.10 4.92 -19.31
N HIS A 111 -7.98 6.25 -19.29
CA HIS A 111 -8.99 7.15 -19.81
C HIS A 111 -8.86 7.19 -21.34
N LYS A 112 -9.40 6.18 -22.01
CA LYS A 112 -9.84 6.35 -23.39
C LYS A 112 -11.16 7.12 -23.37
N LYS A 113 -11.11 8.42 -23.08
CA LYS A 113 -12.07 9.43 -23.56
C LYS A 113 -11.32 10.74 -23.74
N GLN A 114 -10.97 11.01 -24.98
CA GLN A 114 -10.63 12.33 -25.50
C GLN A 114 -11.79 13.27 -25.16
N LEU A 115 -11.61 14.12 -24.16
CA LEU A 115 -12.44 15.31 -24.01
C LEU A 115 -11.71 16.43 -24.73
N LEU A 116 -12.15 16.65 -25.97
CA LEU A 116 -11.91 17.85 -26.74
C LEU A 116 -12.49 19.01 -25.93
N VAL A 117 -11.62 19.87 -25.39
CA VAL A 117 -12.02 21.19 -24.92
C VAL A 117 -11.64 22.16 -26.02
N GLU A 118 -12.65 22.46 -26.84
CA GLU A 118 -12.72 23.67 -27.67
C GLU A 118 -12.53 24.86 -26.75
N ASN A 119 -11.55 25.72 -27.03
CA ASN A 119 -11.52 27.08 -26.51
C ASN A 119 -11.86 28.03 -27.65
N VAL A 120 -12.91 28.81 -27.43
CA VAL A 120 -13.17 30.11 -28.06
C VAL A 120 -12.02 31.06 -27.78
#